data_AF-A0A2N2A035-F1
#
_entry.id   AF-A0A2N2A035-F1
#
_cell.length_a   1.000
_cell.length_b   1.000
_cell.length_c   1.000
_cell.angle_alpha   90.00
_cell.angle_beta   90.00
_cell.angle_gamma   90.00
#
_symmetry.space_group_name_H-M   'P 1'
#
loop_
_entity.id
_entity.type
_entity.pdbx_description
1 polymer ?
#
loop_
_entity_poly.entity_id
_entity_poly.type
_entity_poly.pdbx_seq_one_letter_code
_entity_poly.pdbx_strand_id
1 'polypeptide(L)'
;MEQSNDQRAGIDTAAETAEALATVIADARTTLQAYMDNAGGNTNYFKSMELLLRNYPQLAQLVIDADLYMEDADRKRDKSIVSYRRNAGGLQPSEAEDEAERIRASNYAYTRARFDEIDSVVKVYKDRKEMRVVRMYYFGQDADGKQKLPSERQTTFEDIAVDLGIDEKTARRWRSDLVNDMAVALFGKCAAVEAGAYRGQRRRGLTSAS
;
A
#
# COMPACT_ATOMS: atom_id res chain seq x y z
N MET A 1 -3.79 -9.76 -47.34
CA MET A 1 -4.71 -9.22 -46.32
C MET A 1 -4.50 -10.01 -45.04
N GLU A 2 -3.49 -9.70 -44.22
CA GLU A 2 -3.30 -10.40 -42.94
C GLU A 2 -2.24 -9.71 -42.06
N GLN A 3 -2.37 -8.40 -41.84
CA GLN A 3 -1.54 -7.69 -40.86
C GLN A 3 -2.36 -6.55 -40.24
N SER A 4 -3.38 -6.86 -39.45
CA SER A 4 -4.14 -5.83 -38.71
C SER A 4 -4.83 -6.31 -37.41
N ASN A 5 -4.60 -7.55 -36.94
CA ASN A 5 -5.32 -8.07 -35.76
C ASN A 5 -4.48 -8.24 -34.50
N ASP A 6 -3.14 -8.16 -34.58
CA ASP A 6 -2.25 -8.45 -33.44
C ASP A 6 -1.88 -7.20 -32.61
N GLN A 7 -1.98 -6.00 -33.18
CA GLN A 7 -1.67 -4.76 -32.46
C GLN A 7 -2.81 -4.24 -31.57
N ARG A 8 -4.07 -4.67 -31.79
CA ARG A 8 -5.21 -4.22 -30.97
C ARG A 8 -5.28 -4.93 -29.62
N ALA A 9 -4.90 -6.20 -29.54
CA ALA A 9 -4.92 -6.98 -28.30
C ALA A 9 -3.86 -6.54 -27.26
N GLY A 10 -2.71 -6.03 -27.72
CA GLY A 10 -1.65 -5.51 -26.84
C GLY A 10 -1.93 -4.14 -26.24
N ILE A 11 -2.79 -3.33 -26.88
CA ILE A 11 -3.16 -1.99 -26.41
C ILE A 11 -4.30 -2.06 -25.38
N ASP A 12 -5.28 -2.96 -25.57
CA ASP A 12 -6.36 -3.17 -24.60
C ASP A 12 -5.85 -3.73 -23.27
N THR A 13 -4.87 -4.65 -23.29
CA THR A 13 -4.26 -5.18 -22.06
C THR A 13 -3.41 -4.16 -21.31
N ALA A 14 -2.69 -3.28 -22.01
CA ALA A 14 -1.95 -2.18 -21.40
C ALA A 14 -2.89 -1.10 -20.80
N ALA A 15 -4.00 -0.80 -21.48
CA ALA A 15 -4.99 0.16 -21.02
C ALA A 15 -5.82 -0.38 -19.82
N GLU A 16 -6.18 -1.66 -19.83
CA GLU A 16 -6.86 -2.34 -18.71
C GLU A 16 -5.95 -2.46 -17.49
N THR A 17 -4.67 -2.76 -17.68
CA THR A 17 -3.69 -2.77 -16.58
C THR A 17 -3.46 -1.38 -16.04
N ALA A 18 -3.37 -0.35 -16.88
CA ALA A 18 -3.28 1.05 -16.44
C ALA A 18 -4.53 1.50 -15.67
N GLU A 19 -5.74 1.14 -16.10
CA GLU A 19 -6.98 1.49 -15.40
C GLU A 19 -7.18 0.72 -14.08
N ALA A 20 -6.80 -0.56 -14.07
CA ALA A 20 -6.76 -1.37 -12.85
C ALA A 20 -5.74 -0.79 -11.85
N LEU A 21 -4.55 -0.41 -12.34
CA LEU A 21 -3.54 0.29 -11.55
C LEU A 21 -4.09 1.64 -11.04
N ALA A 22 -4.71 2.47 -11.87
CA ALA A 22 -5.27 3.77 -11.49
C ALA A 22 -6.38 3.68 -10.42
N THR A 23 -7.14 2.58 -10.44
CA THR A 23 -8.17 2.27 -9.43
C THR A 23 -7.53 1.84 -8.13
N VAL A 24 -6.57 0.91 -8.21
CA VAL A 24 -5.74 0.47 -7.06
C VAL A 24 -4.97 1.65 -6.44
N ILE A 25 -4.50 2.59 -7.25
CA ILE A 25 -3.81 3.82 -6.85
C ILE A 25 -4.77 4.76 -6.09
N ALA A 26 -6.00 4.91 -6.57
CA ALA A 26 -7.02 5.67 -5.86
C ALA A 26 -7.35 5.04 -4.51
N ASP A 27 -7.46 3.72 -4.46
CA ASP A 27 -7.71 2.96 -3.23
C ASP A 27 -6.54 3.04 -2.25
N ALA A 28 -5.30 2.96 -2.73
CA ALA A 28 -4.09 3.08 -1.93
C ALA A 28 -3.89 4.51 -1.40
N ARG A 29 -4.20 5.54 -2.20
CA ARG A 29 -4.21 6.95 -1.75
C ARG A 29 -5.32 7.22 -0.75
N THR A 30 -6.53 6.70 -0.99
CA THR A 30 -7.67 6.82 -0.06
C THR A 30 -7.34 6.12 1.25
N THR A 31 -6.69 4.97 1.18
CA THR A 31 -6.15 4.23 2.33
C THR A 31 -5.13 5.04 3.12
N LEU A 32 -4.16 5.65 2.43
CA LEU A 32 -3.15 6.50 3.06
C LEU A 32 -3.79 7.74 3.71
N GLN A 33 -4.75 8.37 3.04
CA GLN A 33 -5.50 9.50 3.58
C GLN A 33 -6.35 9.10 4.79
N ALA A 34 -7.03 7.95 4.73
CA ALA A 34 -7.78 7.40 5.86
C ALA A 34 -6.86 7.04 7.04
N TYR A 35 -5.63 6.60 6.79
CA TYR A 35 -4.60 6.46 7.82
C TYR A 35 -4.31 7.81 8.51
N MET A 36 -4.15 8.88 7.74
CA MET A 36 -3.85 10.21 8.27
C MET A 36 -5.01 10.82 9.06
N ASP A 37 -6.22 10.74 8.50
CA ASP A 37 -7.41 11.35 9.09
C ASP A 37 -7.82 10.63 10.38
N ASN A 38 -7.55 9.32 10.48
CA ASN A 38 -7.85 8.54 11.66
C ASN A 38 -6.74 8.53 12.70
N ALA A 39 -5.57 9.15 12.49
CA ALA A 39 -4.45 9.13 13.46
C ALA A 39 -4.75 9.83 14.81
N GLY A 40 -5.96 10.38 14.99
CA GLY A 40 -6.47 10.92 16.24
C GLY A 40 -7.59 10.07 16.88
N GLY A 41 -7.24 9.22 17.85
CA GLY A 41 -8.12 8.91 18.99
C GLY A 41 -8.86 7.56 19.02
N ASN A 42 -9.02 6.83 17.90
CA ASN A 42 -9.63 5.49 17.91
C ASN A 42 -9.09 4.57 16.79
N THR A 43 -7.88 4.84 16.32
CA THR A 43 -7.21 4.09 15.25
C THR A 43 -6.76 2.74 15.77
N ASN A 44 -7.13 1.67 15.07
CA ASN A 44 -6.44 0.39 15.23
C ASN A 44 -5.16 0.44 14.39
N TYR A 45 -4.03 0.69 15.06
CA TYR A 45 -2.74 0.89 14.39
C TYR A 45 -2.23 -0.39 13.74
N PHE A 46 -2.57 -1.55 14.32
CA PHE A 46 -2.25 -2.84 13.73
C PHE A 46 -2.90 -3.02 12.35
N LYS A 47 -4.22 -2.80 12.25
CA LYS A 47 -4.97 -2.89 11.00
C LYS A 47 -4.50 -1.85 9.99
N SER A 48 -4.15 -0.65 10.45
CA SER A 48 -3.59 0.40 9.60
C SER A 48 -2.27 -0.05 8.98
N MET A 49 -1.36 -0.63 9.78
CA MET A 49 -0.10 -1.18 9.28
C MET A 49 -0.33 -2.38 8.34
N GLU A 50 -1.25 -3.30 8.66
CA GLU A 50 -1.59 -4.43 7.77
C GLU A 50 -2.06 -3.94 6.39
N LEU A 51 -2.88 -2.89 6.38
CA LEU A 51 -3.40 -2.32 5.15
C LEU A 51 -2.29 -1.66 4.34
N LEU A 52 -1.35 -0.95 4.98
CA LEU A 52 -0.16 -0.43 4.31
C LEU A 52 0.71 -1.54 3.71
N LEU A 53 0.97 -2.62 4.47
CA LEU A 53 1.80 -3.73 4.00
C LEU A 53 1.17 -4.48 2.81
N ARG A 54 -0.15 -4.63 2.79
CA ARG A 54 -0.86 -5.27 1.66
C ARG A 54 -0.70 -4.47 0.36
N ASN A 55 -0.71 -3.14 0.46
CA ASN A 55 -0.61 -2.25 -0.71
C ASN A 55 0.84 -1.84 -1.02
N TYR A 56 1.82 -2.23 -0.20
CA TYR A 56 3.21 -1.80 -0.33
C TYR A 56 3.83 -2.09 -1.71
N PRO A 57 3.68 -3.29 -2.32
CA PRO A 57 4.25 -3.54 -3.65
C PRO A 57 3.68 -2.62 -4.74
N GLN A 58 2.39 -2.30 -4.66
CA GLN A 58 1.71 -1.42 -5.61
C GLN A 58 2.14 0.04 -5.42
N LEU A 59 2.27 0.48 -4.16
CA LEU A 59 2.81 1.80 -3.83
C LEU A 59 4.26 1.97 -4.30
N ALA A 60 5.08 0.92 -4.17
CA ALA A 60 6.46 0.94 -4.64
C ALA A 60 6.53 1.12 -6.17
N GLN A 61 5.69 0.41 -6.93
CA GLN A 61 5.62 0.57 -8.38
C GLN A 61 5.19 1.99 -8.78
N LEU A 62 4.16 2.53 -8.12
CA LEU A 62 3.63 3.88 -8.35
C LEU A 62 4.70 4.96 -8.14
N VAL A 63 5.52 4.85 -7.09
CA VAL A 63 6.57 5.83 -6.80
C VAL A 63 7.73 5.76 -7.78
N ILE A 64 8.00 4.58 -8.34
CA ILE A 64 9.00 4.37 -9.40
C ILE A 64 8.51 5.03 -10.71
N ASP A 65 7.23 4.85 -11.06
CA ASP A 65 6.65 5.36 -12.30
C ASP A 65 6.05 6.78 -12.10
N ALA A 66 6.92 7.77 -11.89
CA ALA A 66 6.54 9.18 -11.70
C ALA A 66 5.64 9.72 -12.84
N ASP A 67 5.86 9.27 -14.07
CA ASP A 67 5.12 9.70 -15.26
C ASP A 67 3.69 9.14 -15.29
N LEU A 68 3.47 7.88 -14.85
CA LEU A 68 2.14 7.26 -14.73
C LEU A 68 1.25 8.00 -13.72
N TYR A 69 1.82 8.47 -12.61
CA TYR A 69 1.08 9.26 -11.62
C TYR A 69 0.62 10.62 -12.17
N MET A 70 1.45 11.24 -13.00
CA MET A 70 1.15 12.54 -13.61
C MET A 70 0.08 12.41 -14.72
N GLU A 71 0.13 11.35 -15.53
CA GLU A 71 -0.84 11.07 -16.60
C GLU A 71 -2.23 10.64 -16.07
N ASP A 72 -2.31 9.84 -15.00
CA ASP A 72 -3.60 9.42 -14.40
C ASP A 72 -4.41 10.59 -13.83
N ALA A 73 -3.72 11.65 -13.38
CA ALA A 73 -4.36 12.87 -12.90
C ALA A 73 -5.07 13.62 -14.05
N ASP A 74 -4.53 13.54 -15.27
CA ASP A 74 -5.10 14.17 -16.46
C ASP A 74 -6.35 13.40 -16.94
N ARG A 75 -6.31 12.07 -16.95
CA ARG A 75 -7.45 11.22 -17.39
C ARG A 75 -8.69 11.31 -16.50
N LYS A 76 -8.54 11.58 -15.19
CA LYS A 76 -9.68 11.77 -14.26
C LYS A 76 -10.30 13.16 -14.38
N ARG A 77 -9.54 14.17 -14.83
CA ARG A 77 -10.03 15.53 -15.07
C ARG A 77 -10.97 15.59 -16.27
N ASP A 78 -10.71 14.81 -17.32
CA ASP A 78 -11.58 14.74 -18.52
C ASP A 78 -13.03 14.32 -18.22
N LYS A 79 -13.27 13.59 -17.13
CA LYS A 79 -14.62 13.20 -16.70
C LYS A 79 -15.24 14.15 -15.66
N SER A 80 -14.46 15.00 -14.98
CA SER A 80 -14.94 15.89 -13.91
C SER A 80 -14.95 17.39 -14.26
N ILE A 81 -14.26 17.83 -15.32
CA ILE A 81 -14.29 19.24 -15.80
C ILE A 81 -15.37 19.42 -16.87
N VAL A 82 -16.63 19.18 -16.52
CA VAL A 82 -17.74 19.83 -17.24
C VAL A 82 -18.66 20.58 -16.27
N SER A 83 -18.38 20.51 -14.97
CA SER A 83 -19.24 21.10 -13.95
C SER A 83 -18.47 22.09 -13.08
N TYR A 84 -18.84 23.37 -13.27
CA TYR A 84 -18.72 24.48 -12.31
C TYR A 84 -17.49 25.39 -12.42
N ARG A 85 -17.65 26.53 -13.11
CA ARG A 85 -17.63 27.88 -12.49
C ARG A 85 -17.96 28.95 -13.54
N ARG A 86 -19.26 29.22 -13.70
CA ARG A 86 -19.78 30.46 -14.28
C ARG A 86 -20.02 31.39 -13.08
N ASN A 87 -19.07 32.29 -12.82
CA ASN A 87 -19.21 33.59 -12.11
C ASN A 87 -18.01 33.90 -11.18
N ALA A 88 -17.55 35.15 -11.33
CA ALA A 88 -16.53 35.89 -10.57
C ALA A 88 -15.05 35.56 -10.85
N GLY A 89 -14.41 36.39 -11.67
CA GLY A 89 -12.95 36.66 -11.66
C GLY A 89 -12.03 35.45 -11.74
N GLY A 90 -12.26 34.55 -12.70
CA GLY A 90 -11.45 33.33 -12.88
C GLY A 90 -10.05 33.62 -13.45
N LEU A 91 -9.07 32.82 -13.03
CA LEU A 91 -7.73 32.71 -13.61
C LEU A 91 -7.83 32.51 -15.13
N GLN A 92 -6.89 33.09 -15.89
CA GLN A 92 -6.75 32.79 -17.31
C GLN A 92 -6.51 31.28 -17.50
N PRO A 93 -6.94 30.67 -18.62
CA PRO A 93 -6.77 29.22 -18.85
C PRO A 93 -5.34 28.70 -18.61
N SER A 94 -4.32 29.48 -18.99
CA SER A 94 -2.91 29.16 -18.74
C SER A 94 -2.55 29.16 -17.25
N GLU A 95 -3.07 30.13 -16.49
CA GLU A 95 -2.82 30.21 -15.04
C GLU A 95 -3.56 29.10 -14.27
N ALA A 96 -4.70 28.64 -14.79
CA ALA A 96 -5.44 27.50 -14.26
C ALA A 96 -4.78 26.15 -14.58
N GLU A 97 -4.05 26.04 -15.69
CA GLU A 97 -3.21 24.89 -16.04
C GLU A 97 -1.96 24.83 -15.17
N ASP A 98 -1.24 25.96 -15.03
CA ASP A 98 -0.07 26.08 -14.15
C ASP A 98 -0.40 25.73 -12.70
N GLU A 99 -1.54 26.21 -12.19
CA GLU A 99 -1.97 25.89 -10.83
C GLU A 99 -2.34 24.42 -10.66
N ALA A 100 -2.97 23.80 -11.67
CA ALA A 100 -3.28 22.39 -11.66
C ALA A 100 -2.00 21.52 -11.72
N GLU A 101 -0.98 21.94 -12.45
CA GLU A 101 0.34 21.29 -12.47
C GLU A 101 1.03 21.39 -11.11
N ARG A 102 1.03 22.58 -10.48
CA ARG A 102 1.58 22.78 -9.12
C ARG A 102 0.89 21.89 -8.08
N ILE A 103 -0.44 21.81 -8.11
CA ILE A 103 -1.21 20.93 -7.20
C ILE A 103 -0.84 19.46 -7.44
N ARG A 104 -0.68 19.03 -8.68
CA ARG A 104 -0.26 17.65 -9.02
C ARG A 104 1.13 17.33 -8.50
N ALA A 105 2.11 18.19 -8.79
CA ALA A 105 3.48 18.04 -8.30
C ALA A 105 3.54 17.98 -6.76
N SER A 106 2.76 18.85 -6.09
CA SER A 106 2.65 18.84 -4.63
C SER A 106 2.04 17.54 -4.10
N ASN A 107 1.00 17.01 -4.74
CA ASN A 107 0.38 15.74 -4.36
C ASN A 107 1.30 14.54 -4.58
N TYR A 108 2.09 14.55 -5.67
CA TYR A 108 3.10 13.52 -5.92
C TYR A 108 4.21 13.57 -4.86
N ALA A 109 4.79 14.74 -4.62
CA ALA A 109 5.83 14.93 -3.61
C ALA A 109 5.35 14.49 -2.21
N TYR A 110 4.10 14.81 -1.88
CA TYR A 110 3.44 14.36 -0.66
C TYR A 110 3.35 12.82 -0.60
N THR A 111 2.84 12.20 -1.66
CA THR A 111 2.68 10.74 -1.76
C THR A 111 4.03 10.03 -1.64
N ARG A 112 5.06 10.54 -2.32
CA ARG A 112 6.41 9.96 -2.31
C ARG A 112 7.07 10.05 -0.95
N ALA A 113 7.03 11.21 -0.29
CA ALA A 113 7.57 11.37 1.06
C ALA A 113 6.94 10.36 2.05
N ARG A 114 5.63 10.08 1.92
CA ARG A 114 4.93 9.11 2.75
C ARG A 114 5.28 7.66 2.43
N PHE A 115 5.45 7.35 1.15
CA PHE A 115 5.99 6.05 0.77
C PHE A 115 7.40 5.85 1.34
N ASP A 116 8.26 6.86 1.26
CA ASP A 116 9.63 6.80 1.79
C ASP A 116 9.65 6.52 3.31
N GLU A 117 8.69 7.08 4.07
CA GLU A 117 8.51 6.76 5.49
C GLU A 117 8.17 5.27 5.70
N ILE A 118 7.20 4.73 4.95
CA ILE A 118 6.81 3.31 5.03
C ILE A 118 7.99 2.40 4.62
N ASP A 119 8.64 2.74 3.51
CA ASP A 119 9.77 2.01 2.95
C ASP A 119 10.96 2.00 3.92
N SER A 120 11.23 3.10 4.61
CA SER A 120 12.26 3.15 5.64
C SER A 120 11.98 2.16 6.76
N VAL A 121 10.73 2.04 7.21
CA VAL A 121 10.32 1.06 8.25
C VAL A 121 10.51 -0.36 7.72
N VAL A 122 10.01 -0.67 6.52
CA VAL A 122 10.18 -2.00 5.91
C VAL A 122 11.66 -2.37 5.81
N LYS A 123 12.53 -1.43 5.41
CA LYS A 123 13.98 -1.62 5.31
C LYS A 123 14.65 -1.89 6.65
N VAL A 124 14.22 -1.24 7.73
CA VAL A 124 14.75 -1.49 9.09
C VAL A 124 14.52 -2.94 9.52
N TYR A 125 13.36 -3.53 9.17
CA TYR A 125 12.99 -4.88 9.57
C TYR A 125 13.39 -5.96 8.56
N LYS A 126 14.02 -5.60 7.44
CA LYS A 126 14.24 -6.50 6.29
C LYS A 126 14.98 -7.80 6.66
N ASP A 127 15.94 -7.72 7.57
CA ASP A 127 16.84 -8.82 7.94
C ASP A 127 16.31 -9.68 9.10
N ARG A 128 15.14 -9.33 9.66
CA ARG A 128 14.50 -10.15 10.68
C ARG A 128 13.91 -11.42 10.07
N LYS A 129 14.08 -12.55 10.75
CA LYS A 129 13.49 -13.83 10.31
C LYS A 129 11.97 -13.78 10.17
N GLU A 130 11.30 -12.98 11.00
CA GLU A 130 9.84 -12.78 10.95
C GLU A 130 9.38 -12.07 9.68
N MET A 131 10.28 -11.28 9.06
CA MET A 131 10.00 -10.58 7.81
C MET A 131 9.68 -11.53 6.67
N ARG A 132 10.22 -12.75 6.69
CA ARG A 132 9.91 -13.79 5.68
C ARG A 132 8.41 -14.09 5.63
N VAL A 133 7.73 -14.16 6.78
CA VAL A 133 6.28 -14.36 6.85
C VAL A 133 5.52 -13.16 6.26
N VAL A 134 5.95 -11.94 6.56
CA VAL A 134 5.32 -10.72 6.03
C VAL A 134 5.49 -10.62 4.51
N ARG A 135 6.69 -10.91 3.99
CA ARG A 135 6.96 -10.94 2.54
C ARG A 135 6.08 -11.98 1.83
N MET A 136 6.00 -13.18 2.38
CA MET A 136 5.18 -14.24 1.79
C MET A 136 3.69 -13.95 1.83
N TYR A 137 3.21 -13.39 2.94
CA TYR A 137 1.78 -13.17 3.15
C TYR A 137 1.24 -11.89 2.49
N TYR A 138 1.97 -10.77 2.57
CA TYR A 138 1.50 -9.47 2.07
C TYR A 138 2.12 -9.07 0.74
N PHE A 139 3.38 -9.40 0.48
CA PHE A 139 4.06 -8.95 -0.73
C PHE A 139 3.94 -9.95 -1.89
N GLY A 140 3.40 -11.15 -1.62
CA GLY A 140 3.34 -12.22 -2.61
C GLY A 140 4.72 -12.68 -3.04
N GLN A 141 5.68 -12.69 -2.12
CA GLN A 141 7.04 -13.17 -2.38
C GLN A 141 7.23 -14.61 -1.89
N ASP A 142 8.26 -15.29 -2.34
CA ASP A 142 8.72 -16.55 -1.77
C ASP A 142 9.58 -16.32 -0.51
N ALA A 143 10.06 -17.41 0.09
CA ALA A 143 10.87 -17.37 1.30
C ALA A 143 12.24 -16.70 1.10
N ASP A 144 12.68 -16.54 -0.16
CA ASP A 144 13.93 -15.91 -0.58
C ASP A 144 13.72 -14.45 -1.06
N GLY A 145 12.47 -13.98 -1.10
CA GLY A 145 12.11 -12.62 -1.47
C GLY A 145 11.88 -12.40 -2.97
N LYS A 146 11.74 -13.45 -3.79
CA LYS A 146 11.36 -13.33 -5.20
C LYS A 146 9.86 -13.23 -5.34
N GLN A 147 9.39 -12.43 -6.30
CA GLN A 147 7.98 -12.26 -6.58
C GLN A 147 7.37 -13.57 -7.11
N LYS A 148 6.26 -14.01 -6.52
CA LYS A 148 5.45 -15.13 -7.03
C LYS A 148 4.69 -14.71 -8.29
N LEU A 149 4.35 -15.69 -9.13
CA LEU A 149 3.59 -15.42 -10.35
C LEU A 149 2.18 -14.91 -10.02
N PRO A 150 1.61 -13.96 -10.78
CA PRO A 150 0.27 -13.41 -10.52
C PRO A 150 -0.87 -14.45 -10.51
N SER A 151 -0.65 -15.62 -11.13
CA SER A 151 -1.59 -16.74 -11.20
C SER A 151 -1.55 -17.66 -9.98
N GLU A 152 -0.63 -17.45 -9.03
CA GLU A 152 -0.53 -18.27 -7.83
C GLU A 152 -1.62 -17.91 -6.82
N ARG A 153 -2.19 -18.95 -6.18
CA ARG A 153 -3.18 -18.75 -5.11
C ARG A 153 -2.58 -17.94 -3.96
N GLN A 154 -3.43 -17.20 -3.24
CA GLN A 154 -3.01 -16.48 -2.04
C GLN A 154 -2.32 -17.44 -1.06
N THR A 155 -1.13 -17.05 -0.62
CA THR A 155 -0.33 -17.88 0.28
C THR A 155 -0.98 -17.93 1.66
N THR A 156 -1.31 -19.14 2.13
CA THR A 156 -1.92 -19.33 3.46
C THR A 156 -0.86 -19.45 4.55
N PHE A 157 -1.26 -19.38 5.83
CA PHE A 157 -0.31 -19.56 6.94
C PHE A 157 0.22 -20.99 7.04
N GLU A 158 -0.55 -21.96 6.56
CA GLU A 158 -0.18 -23.36 6.50
C GLU A 158 0.91 -23.58 5.43
N ASP A 159 0.76 -22.96 4.25
CA ASP A 159 1.79 -22.98 3.21
C ASP A 159 3.09 -22.32 3.70
N ILE A 160 3.00 -21.15 4.36
CA ILE A 160 4.17 -20.45 4.93
C ILE A 160 4.85 -21.30 6.00
N ALA A 161 4.06 -21.97 6.85
CA ALA A 161 4.56 -22.83 7.90
C ALA A 161 5.39 -23.99 7.33
N VAL A 162 4.89 -24.64 6.28
CA VAL A 162 5.58 -25.71 5.56
C VAL A 162 6.89 -25.20 4.95
N ASP A 163 6.84 -24.11 4.17
CA ASP A 163 8.00 -23.55 3.47
C ASP A 163 9.11 -23.08 4.43
N LEU A 164 8.73 -22.58 5.61
CA LEU A 164 9.68 -22.09 6.62
C LEU A 164 10.08 -23.17 7.65
N GLY A 165 9.45 -24.34 7.64
CA GLY A 165 9.68 -25.41 8.63
C GLY A 165 9.31 -25.01 10.06
N ILE A 166 8.22 -24.25 10.24
CA ILE A 166 7.73 -23.77 11.54
C ILE A 166 6.25 -24.11 11.72
N ASP A 167 5.73 -24.03 12.95
CA ASP A 167 4.29 -24.20 13.18
C ASP A 167 3.49 -23.01 12.62
N GLU A 168 2.28 -23.26 12.12
CA GLU A 168 1.30 -22.25 11.68
C GLU A 168 1.04 -21.18 12.75
N LYS A 169 0.92 -21.61 14.02
CA LYS A 169 0.76 -20.70 15.17
C LYS A 169 1.98 -19.78 15.35
N THR A 170 3.17 -20.28 15.06
CA THR A 170 4.41 -19.51 15.10
C THR A 170 4.47 -18.52 13.94
N ALA A 171 4.06 -18.91 12.73
CA ALA A 171 3.96 -18.00 11.58
C ALA A 171 2.99 -16.85 11.86
N ARG A 172 1.77 -17.14 12.34
CA ARG A 172 0.79 -16.11 12.73
C ARG A 172 1.33 -15.19 13.82
N ARG A 173 2.03 -15.74 14.82
CA ARG A 173 2.66 -14.96 15.89
C ARG A 173 3.73 -14.03 15.35
N TRP A 174 4.64 -14.52 14.51
CA TRP A 174 5.71 -13.74 13.90
C TRP A 174 5.14 -12.58 13.09
N ARG A 175 4.09 -12.84 12.29
CA ARG A 175 3.37 -11.79 11.58
C ARG A 175 2.83 -10.74 12.55
N SER A 176 2.07 -11.15 13.57
CA SER A 176 1.42 -10.19 14.47
C SER A 176 2.42 -9.38 15.29
N ASP A 177 3.48 -10.00 15.78
CA ASP A 177 4.52 -9.31 16.55
C ASP A 177 5.26 -8.28 15.67
N LEU A 178 5.62 -8.66 14.43
CA LEU A 178 6.34 -7.78 13.51
C LEU A 178 5.48 -6.61 13.01
N VAL A 179 4.22 -6.85 12.66
CA VAL A 179 3.29 -5.78 12.24
C VAL A 179 3.08 -4.78 13.38
N ASN A 180 2.97 -5.24 14.63
CA ASN A 180 2.92 -4.33 15.78
C ASN A 180 4.23 -3.55 15.96
N ASP A 181 5.39 -4.18 15.82
CA ASP A 181 6.68 -3.48 15.89
C ASP A 181 6.79 -2.38 14.82
N MET A 182 6.39 -2.68 13.57
CA MET A 182 6.35 -1.71 12.47
C MET A 182 5.33 -0.59 12.71
N ALA A 183 4.16 -0.91 13.26
CA ALA A 183 3.16 0.08 13.63
C ALA A 183 3.70 1.05 14.70
N VAL A 184 4.47 0.55 15.68
CA VAL A 184 5.14 1.41 16.66
C VAL A 184 6.21 2.28 16.01
N ALA A 185 7.01 1.72 15.09
CA ALA A 185 8.03 2.48 14.38
C ALA A 185 7.44 3.62 13.53
N LEU A 186 6.30 3.37 12.88
CA LEU A 186 5.66 4.34 11.98
C LEU A 186 4.74 5.33 12.71
N PHE A 187 3.96 4.87 13.69
CA PHE A 187 2.91 5.68 14.37
C PHE A 187 3.29 6.11 15.79
N GLY A 188 4.41 5.62 16.31
CA GLY A 188 4.98 6.06 17.58
C GLY A 188 4.18 5.64 18.82
N LYS A 189 4.09 6.55 19.79
CA LYS A 189 3.65 6.27 21.17
C LYS A 189 2.22 5.69 21.26
N CYS A 190 1.30 6.12 20.39
CA CYS A 190 -0.09 5.65 20.44
C CYS A 190 -0.18 4.16 20.06
N ALA A 191 0.54 3.76 19.01
CA ALA A 191 0.66 2.35 18.64
C ALA A 191 1.40 1.53 19.70
N ALA A 192 2.36 2.11 20.43
CA ALA A 192 3.07 1.42 21.49
C ALA A 192 2.16 0.99 22.65
N VAL A 193 1.16 1.82 22.98
CA VAL A 193 0.16 1.50 24.00
C VAL A 193 -0.71 0.32 23.54
N GLU A 194 -1.17 0.32 22.29
CA GLU A 194 -1.95 -0.79 21.71
C GLU A 194 -1.14 -2.10 21.66
N ALA A 195 0.09 -2.04 21.15
CA ALA A 195 0.99 -3.19 21.07
C ALA A 195 1.33 -3.75 22.46
N GLY A 196 1.51 -2.88 23.46
CA GLY A 196 1.70 -3.25 24.86
C GLY A 196 0.50 -4.01 25.43
N ALA A 197 -0.71 -3.52 25.17
CA ALA A 197 -1.95 -4.18 25.58
C ALA A 197 -2.11 -5.56 24.93
N TYR A 198 -1.84 -5.68 23.62
CA TYR A 198 -1.84 -6.95 22.88
C TYR A 198 -0.91 -7.99 23.51
N ARG A 199 0.34 -7.60 23.81
CA ARG A 199 1.32 -8.47 24.46
C ARG A 199 0.89 -8.86 25.89
N GLY A 200 0.29 -7.93 26.62
CA GLY A 200 -0.21 -8.14 27.97
C GLY A 200 -1.37 -9.15 28.04
N GLN A 201 -2.33 -9.05 27.12
CA GLN A 201 -3.44 -10.02 26.99
C GLN A 201 -2.90 -11.43 26.66
N ARG A 202 -1.91 -11.51 25.76
CA ARG A 202 -1.28 -12.78 25.38
C ARG A 202 -0.58 -13.45 26.57
N ARG A 203 0.18 -12.69 27.36
CA ARG A 203 0.83 -13.23 28.58
C ARG A 203 -0.19 -13.77 29.57
N ARG A 204 -1.34 -13.10 29.75
CA ARG A 204 -2.43 -13.55 30.62
C ARG A 204 -3.14 -14.81 30.10
N GLY A 205 -3.32 -14.94 28.78
CA GLY A 205 -3.90 -16.15 28.18
C GLY A 205 -3.00 -17.39 28.24
N LEU A 206 -1.67 -17.21 28.35
CA LEU A 206 -0.74 -18.32 28.63
C LEU A 206 -0.81 -18.79 30.09
N THR A 207 -1.10 -17.90 31.04
CA THR A 207 -1.21 -18.25 32.47
C THR A 207 -2.54 -18.90 32.86
N SER A 208 -3.57 -18.84 32.01
CA SER A 208 -4.88 -19.46 32.25
C SER A 208 -5.02 -20.87 31.66
N ALA A 209 -3.95 -21.41 31.06
CA ALA A 209 -3.94 -22.73 30.42
C ALA A 209 -2.95 -23.70 31.09
N SER A 210 -2.68 -23.52 32.39
CA SER A 210 -1.84 -24.41 33.21
C SER A 210 -2.64 -24.96 34.38
#